data_AF-A0A3D2X6F1-F1
#
_entry.id   AF-A0A3D2X6F1-F1
#
_cell.length_a   1.000
_cell.length_b   1.000
_cell.length_c   1.000
_cell.angle_alpha   90.00
_cell.angle_beta   90.00
_cell.angle_gamma   90.00
#
_symmetry.space_group_name_H-M   'P 1'
#
loop_
_entity.id
_entity.type
_entity.pdbx_description
1 polymer ?
#
loop_
_entity_poly.entity_id
_entity_poly.type
_entity_poly.pdbx_seq_one_letter_code
_entity_poly.pdbx_strand_id
1 'polypeptide(L)'
;MASVAELPFLSTTFVGCICAIWYQGKEYRLATYLGGKLVSYSKKGFSILQGKYLLEVSVIKQEPHSLKAPVRGAMRRRIKESVACKVRYRFYEDEKLLFEVVSKQAGYEHVIMEG
;
A
#
# COMPACT_ATOMS: atom_id res chain seq x y z
N MET A 1 6.91 -5.66 1.94
CA MET A 1 6.02 -5.47 0.77
C MET A 1 4.61 -5.22 1.25
N ALA A 2 3.84 -4.38 0.58
CA ALA A 2 2.41 -4.21 0.88
C ALA A 2 1.64 -3.90 -0.41
N SER A 3 0.43 -4.44 -0.52
CA SER A 3 -0.50 -4.18 -1.62
C SER A 3 -1.91 -3.99 -1.07
N VAL A 4 -2.62 -3.03 -1.65
CA VAL A 4 -4.01 -2.71 -1.35
C VAL A 4 -4.73 -2.56 -2.68
N ALA A 5 -5.84 -3.27 -2.85
CA ALA A 5 -6.58 -3.29 -4.10
C ALA A 5 -8.08 -3.41 -3.86
N GLU A 6 -8.86 -2.75 -4.71
CA GLU A 6 -10.29 -3.03 -4.85
C GLU A 6 -10.45 -4.32 -5.67
N LEU A 7 -11.14 -5.29 -5.09
CA LEU A 7 -11.39 -6.61 -5.65
C LEU A 7 -12.90 -6.77 -5.87
N PRO A 8 -13.34 -7.32 -7.02
CA PRO A 8 -14.73 -7.65 -7.23
C PRO A 8 -15.17 -8.80 -6.32
N PHE A 9 -16.38 -8.72 -5.76
CA PHE A 9 -17.01 -9.76 -4.97
C PHE A 9 -18.48 -9.88 -5.34
N LEU A 10 -18.81 -10.87 -6.17
CA LEU A 10 -20.16 -11.03 -6.74
C LEU A 10 -20.64 -9.73 -7.42
N SER A 11 -21.71 -9.12 -6.90
CA SER A 11 -22.28 -7.86 -7.37
C SER A 11 -21.73 -6.62 -6.65
N THR A 12 -20.76 -6.78 -5.74
CA THR A 12 -20.15 -5.70 -4.98
C THR A 12 -18.63 -5.68 -5.19
N THR A 13 -17.95 -4.72 -4.56
CA THR A 13 -16.50 -4.66 -4.46
C THR A 13 -16.09 -4.59 -2.99
N PHE A 14 -14.89 -5.07 -2.67
CA PHE A 14 -14.26 -4.85 -1.37
C PHE A 14 -12.82 -4.42 -1.54
N VAL A 15 -12.30 -3.65 -0.59
CA VAL A 15 -10.88 -3.29 -0.57
C VAL A 15 -10.11 -4.33 0.23
N GLY A 16 -9.30 -5.12 -0.47
CA GLY A 16 -8.41 -6.11 0.12
C GLY A 16 -7.00 -5.57 0.35
N CYS A 17 -6.29 -6.17 1.29
CA CYS A 17 -4.87 -5.89 1.52
C CYS A 17 -4.07 -7.17 1.79
N ILE A 18 -2.80 -7.12 1.42
CA ILE A 18 -1.77 -8.09 1.83
C ILE A 18 -0.46 -7.36 2.08
N CYS A 19 0.14 -7.62 3.24
CA CYS A 19 1.41 -7.07 3.63
C CYS A 19 2.26 -8.13 4.31
N ALA A 20 3.54 -8.15 3.93
CA ALA A 20 4.57 -8.94 4.56
C ALA A 20 5.69 -7.99 5.03
N ILE A 21 5.95 -8.03 6.33
CA ILE A 21 6.99 -7.26 7.02
C ILE A 21 7.98 -8.25 7.59
N TRP A 22 9.25 -8.10 7.24
CA TRP A 22 10.33 -8.86 7.86
C TRP A 22 11.08 -7.96 8.83
N TYR A 23 11.05 -8.29 10.11
CA TYR A 23 11.68 -7.48 11.15
C TYR A 23 12.22 -8.36 12.28
N GLN A 24 13.48 -8.13 12.66
CA GLN A 24 14.20 -8.87 13.72
C GLN A 24 14.08 -10.41 13.60
N GLY A 25 14.18 -10.95 12.38
CA GLY A 25 14.12 -12.40 12.14
C GLY A 25 12.72 -13.01 12.21
N LYS A 26 11.67 -12.18 12.28
CA LYS A 26 10.27 -12.61 12.27
C LYS A 26 9.52 -12.01 11.08
N GLU A 27 8.70 -12.82 10.43
CA GLU A 27 7.71 -12.35 9.45
C GLU A 27 6.42 -11.94 10.18
N TYR A 28 5.91 -10.76 9.85
CA TYR A 28 4.58 -10.31 10.22
C TYR A 28 3.75 -10.18 8.96
N ARG A 29 2.66 -10.96 8.89
CA ARG A 29 1.74 -10.98 7.76
C ARG A 29 0.42 -10.33 8.15
N LEU A 30 0.11 -9.20 7.51
CA LEU A 30 -1.16 -8.49 7.68
C LEU A 30 -1.97 -8.65 6.40
N ALA A 31 -3.13 -9.28 6.47
CA ALA A 31 -3.93 -9.53 5.28
C ALA A 31 -5.42 -9.61 5.59
N THR A 32 -6.26 -9.22 4.63
CA THR A 32 -7.72 -9.24 4.80
C THR A 32 -8.25 -10.64 5.14
N TYR A 33 -7.71 -11.68 4.52
CA TYR A 33 -8.08 -13.08 4.79
C TYR A 33 -7.55 -13.61 6.14
N LEU A 34 -6.68 -12.86 6.83
CA LEU A 34 -6.21 -13.15 8.20
C LEU A 34 -6.88 -12.23 9.24
N GLY A 35 -7.95 -11.54 8.86
CA GLY A 35 -8.66 -10.60 9.73
C GLY A 35 -8.07 -9.19 9.77
N GLY A 36 -7.08 -8.90 8.92
CA GLY A 36 -6.55 -7.55 8.72
C GLY A 36 -7.61 -6.61 8.11
N LYS A 37 -7.73 -5.41 8.67
CA LYS A 37 -8.69 -4.40 8.23
C LYS A 37 -7.94 -3.17 7.77
N LEU A 38 -8.33 -2.68 6.60
CA LEU A 38 -7.88 -1.40 6.09
C LEU A 38 -8.66 -0.31 6.85
N VAL A 39 -8.00 0.41 7.76
CA VAL A 39 -8.65 1.46 8.56
C VAL A 39 -8.58 2.83 7.89
N SER A 40 -7.64 3.00 6.97
CA SER A 40 -7.56 4.17 6.10
C SER A 40 -6.84 3.80 4.80
N TYR A 41 -7.26 4.38 3.68
CA TYR A 41 -6.56 4.28 2.40
C TYR A 41 -6.86 5.49 1.53
N SER A 42 -5.81 6.11 0.99
CA SER A 42 -5.89 7.26 0.12
C SER A 42 -4.63 7.38 -0.74
N LYS A 43 -4.60 8.39 -1.62
CA LYS A 43 -3.39 8.77 -2.38
C LYS A 43 -2.20 9.16 -1.49
N LYS A 44 -2.42 9.45 -0.21
CA LYS A 44 -1.36 9.79 0.76
C LYS A 44 -0.81 8.57 1.50
N GLY A 45 -1.36 7.38 1.28
CA GLY A 45 -0.99 6.16 1.99
C GLY A 45 -2.18 5.45 2.63
N PHE A 46 -1.90 4.49 3.50
CA PHE A 46 -2.89 3.60 4.08
C PHE A 46 -2.46 3.06 5.44
N SER A 47 -3.43 2.55 6.19
CA SER A 47 -3.18 1.88 7.47
C SER A 47 -3.94 0.56 7.54
N ILE A 48 -3.27 -0.48 8.04
CA ILE A 48 -3.81 -1.83 8.23
C ILE A 48 -3.75 -2.18 9.72
N LEU A 49 -4.89 -2.54 10.30
CA LEU A 49 -5.01 -3.04 11.66
C LEU A 49 -5.29 -4.55 11.63
N GLN A 50 -4.51 -5.35 12.37
CA GLN A 50 -4.75 -6.79 12.53
C GLN A 50 -4.48 -7.21 13.98
N GLY A 51 -5.55 -7.34 14.77
CA GLY A 51 -5.44 -7.56 16.21
C GLY A 51 -4.66 -6.42 16.87
N LYS A 52 -3.56 -6.76 17.53
CA LYS A 52 -2.65 -5.80 18.17
C LYS A 52 -1.68 -5.08 17.23
N TYR A 53 -1.60 -5.50 15.97
CA TYR A 53 -0.65 -4.95 15.02
C TYR A 53 -1.28 -3.82 14.21
N LEU A 54 -0.59 -2.70 14.13
CA LEU A 54 -0.95 -1.58 13.26
C LEU A 54 0.23 -1.28 12.34
N LEU A 55 -0.01 -1.33 11.03
CA LEU A 55 0.91 -0.83 10.03
C LEU A 55 0.37 0.47 9.46
N GLU A 56 1.19 1.51 9.45
CA GLU A 56 0.90 2.77 8.78
C GLU A 56 1.94 3.02 7.68
N VAL A 57 1.44 3.32 6.49
CA VAL A 57 2.24 3.64 5.32
C VAL A 57 1.84 5.01 4.82
N SER A 58 2.76 5.96 4.80
CA SER A 58 2.49 7.35 4.39
C SER A 58 3.45 7.79 3.30
N VAL A 59 2.91 8.32 2.21
CA VAL A 59 3.67 8.92 1.12
C VAL A 59 4.05 10.35 1.52
N ILE A 60 5.33 10.59 1.82
CA ILE A 60 5.86 11.89 2.24
C ILE A 60 6.09 12.80 1.04
N LYS A 61 6.66 12.27 -0.04
CA LYS A 61 6.93 13.02 -1.28
C LYS A 61 6.74 12.08 -2.47
N GLN A 62 5.92 12.50 -3.41
CA GLN A 62 5.83 11.87 -4.72
C GLN A 62 6.87 12.55 -5.62
N GLU A 63 7.85 11.81 -6.13
CA GLU A 63 8.62 12.25 -7.30
C GLU A 63 8.13 11.43 -8.50
N PRO A 64 7.05 11.88 -9.16
CA PRO A 64 6.47 11.16 -10.28
C PRO A 64 7.41 11.24 -11.49
N HIS A 65 8.36 10.32 -11.59
CA HIS A 65 8.98 10.02 -12.88
C HIS A 65 7.94 9.29 -13.72
N SER A 66 7.32 10.01 -14.66
CA SER A 66 6.36 9.43 -15.59
C SER A 66 7.08 8.44 -16.50
N LEU A 67 7.11 7.16 -16.13
CA LEU A 67 7.46 6.11 -17.07
C LEU A 67 6.33 6.00 -18.09
N LYS A 68 6.67 6.22 -19.37
CA LYS A 68 5.78 5.91 -20.48
C LYS A 68 5.72 4.39 -20.63
N ALA A 69 4.76 3.75 -19.96
CA ALA A 69 4.37 2.40 -20.36
C ALA A 69 3.73 2.49 -21.77
N PRO A 70 4.16 1.67 -22.74
CA PRO A 70 3.65 1.73 -24.11
C PRO A 70 2.23 1.18 -24.15
N VAL A 71 1.27 1.90 -24.79
CA VAL A 71 0.06 1.23 -25.29
C VAL A 71 -0.50 1.90 -26.55
N ARG A 72 -0.45 1.15 -27.66
CA ARG A 72 -1.62 0.93 -28.51
C ARG A 72 -1.72 -0.56 -28.83
N GLY A 73 -2.84 -1.20 -28.56
CA GLY A 73 -4.11 -0.72 -29.13
C GLY A 73 -4.75 0.53 -28.54
N ALA A 74 -5.01 0.59 -27.23
CA ALA A 74 -5.95 1.59 -26.71
C ALA A 74 -5.51 2.24 -25.37
N MET A 75 -5.38 3.56 -25.39
CA MET A 75 -4.98 4.40 -24.25
C MET A 75 -6.23 4.88 -23.49
N ARG A 76 -6.63 4.15 -22.44
CA ARG A 76 -7.73 4.58 -21.55
C ARG A 76 -7.37 4.67 -20.06
N ARG A 77 -6.19 4.21 -19.63
CA ARG A 77 -5.80 4.24 -18.21
C ARG A 77 -4.41 4.87 -18.04
N ARG A 78 -4.36 5.96 -17.28
CA ARG A 78 -3.11 6.61 -16.84
C ARG A 78 -2.59 5.87 -15.60
N ILE A 79 -1.57 5.02 -15.74
CA ILE A 79 -0.82 4.51 -14.59
C ILE A 79 0.29 5.53 -14.31
N LYS A 80 0.18 6.29 -13.22
CA LYS A 80 1.29 7.11 -12.73
C LYS A 80 2.20 6.21 -11.89
N GLU A 81 3.13 5.54 -12.54
CA GLU A 81 4.22 4.85 -11.86
C GLU A 81 5.14 5.91 -11.26
N SER A 82 5.28 5.94 -9.93
CA SER A 82 6.23 6.84 -9.26
C SER A 82 7.36 5.98 -8.71
N VAL A 83 8.40 5.81 -9.51
CA VAL A 83 9.56 4.95 -9.22
C VAL A 83 10.42 5.49 -8.06
N ALA A 84 10.19 6.73 -7.63
CA ALA A 84 10.88 7.34 -6.49
C ALA A 84 9.88 8.06 -5.57
N CYS A 85 9.12 7.31 -4.79
CA CYS A 85 8.33 7.88 -3.70
C CYS A 85 9.10 7.79 -2.38
N LYS A 86 9.16 8.91 -1.64
CA LYS A 86 9.59 8.89 -0.25
C LYS A 86 8.42 8.41 0.60
N VAL A 87 8.52 7.19 1.11
CA VAL A 87 7.45 6.53 1.88
C VAL A 87 7.94 6.28 3.30
N ARG A 88 7.12 6.65 4.29
CA ARG A 88 7.30 6.32 5.70
C ARG A 88 6.47 5.09 6.04
N TYR A 89 7.10 4.15 6.72
CA TYR A 89 6.49 2.96 7.29
C TYR A 89 6.62 3.06 8.81
N ARG A 90 5.52 2.92 9.53
CA ARG A 90 5.50 2.77 10.99
C ARG A 90 4.75 1.49 11.33
N PHE A 91 5.37 0.65 12.14
CA PHE A 91 4.77 -0.61 12.57
C PHE A 91 4.70 -0.67 14.08
N TYR A 92 3.52 -0.98 14.59
CA TYR A 92 3.19 -1.00 16.00
C TYR A 92 2.70 -2.38 16.44
N GLU A 93 2.97 -2.71 17.70
CA GLU A 93 2.39 -3.85 18.42
C GLU A 93 1.93 -3.34 19.78
N ASP A 94 0.63 -3.48 20.09
CA ASP A 94 0.04 -2.99 21.35
C ASP A 94 0.39 -1.51 21.61
N GLU A 95 0.19 -0.65 20.60
CA GLU A 95 0.51 0.79 20.58
C GLU A 95 2.01 1.15 20.69
N LYS A 96 2.87 0.17 20.94
CA LYS A 96 4.33 0.36 20.96
C LYS A 96 4.88 0.35 19.55
N LEU A 97 5.62 1.39 19.18
CA LEU A 97 6.35 1.45 17.91
C LEU A 97 7.46 0.40 17.89
N LEU A 98 7.34 -0.58 16.99
CA LEU A 98 8.37 -1.60 16.74
C LEU A 98 9.47 -1.06 15.84
N PHE A 99 9.11 -0.33 14.79
CA PHE A 99 10.05 0.41 13.94
C PHE A 99 9.38 1.55 13.18
N GLU A 100 10.20 2.53 12.81
CA GLU A 100 9.90 3.53 11.79
C GLU A 100 11.02 3.53 10.74
N VAL A 101 10.64 3.42 9.48
CA VAL A 101 11.57 3.45 8.35
C VAL A 101 11.06 4.40 7.28
N VAL A 102 11.94 5.25 6.77
CA VAL A 102 11.66 6.08 5.60
C VAL A 102 12.46 5.55 4.41
N SER A 103 11.77 4.95 3.45
CA SER A 103 12.38 4.54 2.19
C SER A 103 12.35 5.70 1.20
N LYS A 104 13.48 5.93 0.52
CA LYS A 104 13.62 6.93 -0.55
C LYS A 104 13.34 6.36 -1.94
N GLN A 105 13.21 5.04 -2.07
CA GLN A 105 13.08 4.30 -3.34
C GLN A 105 11.99 3.23 -3.25
N ALA A 106 10.89 3.53 -2.56
CA ALA A 106 9.76 2.60 -2.54
C ALA A 106 9.03 2.66 -3.88
N GLY A 107 8.93 1.51 -4.56
CA GLY A 107 7.99 1.31 -5.66
C GLY A 107 6.57 1.44 -5.12
N TYR A 108 5.91 2.54 -5.46
CA TYR A 108 4.53 2.80 -5.05
C TYR A 108 3.66 2.87 -6.30
N GLU A 109 2.89 1.81 -6.55
CA GLU A 109 1.93 1.73 -7.63
C GLU A 109 0.55 2.07 -7.10
N HIS A 110 -0.06 3.13 -7.64
CA HIS A 110 -1.44 3.50 -7.32
C HIS A 110 -2.26 3.56 -8.61
N VAL A 111 -3.33 2.78 -8.64
CA VAL A 111 -4.28 2.78 -9.74
C VAL A 111 -5.43 3.71 -9.37
N ILE A 112 -5.56 4.84 -10.08
CA ILE A 112 -6.76 5.67 -9.98
C ILE A 112 -7.75 5.11 -11.00
N MET A 113 -8.90 4.60 -10.54
CA MET A 113 -10.06 4.46 -11.42
C MET A 113 -10.73 5.83 -11.48
N GLU A 114 -10.67 6.49 -12.63
CA GLU A 114 -11.53 7.65 -12.92
C GLU A 114 -12.92 7.11 -13.21
N GLY A 115 -13.90 7.51 -12.39
CA GLY A 115 -15.32 7.38 -12.66
C GLY A 115 -15.86 8.65 -13.30
#